data_AF-A0A811KXW0-F1
#
_entry.id   AF-A0A811KXW0-F1
#
_cell.length_a   1.000
_cell.length_b   1.000
_cell.length_c   1.000
_cell.angle_alpha   90.00
_cell.angle_beta   90.00
_cell.angle_gamma   90.00
#
_symmetry.space_group_name_H-M   'P 1'
#
loop_
_entity.id
_entity.type
_entity.pdbx_description
1 polymer ?
#
loop_
_entity_poly.entity_id
_entity_poly.type
_entity_poly.pdbx_seq_one_letter_code
_entity_poly.pdbx_strand_id
1 'polypeptide(L)'
;MWYRTTNLWTLKNMADNFIGKAHLRREIVIGAFHRLTEEQNIRGNYVIIQFIGDTLIPHDLYCTSYNKNGDKHTSRALIQRIHQGKRGANNVCAWAGHLAECEVISSNLETVSLSTIPSPDQNEQLPISIEKVHKEAKKHKLVVCVAPMYIYTDWKIMVTGIETWLALGATKLVFPIQSISRTSMEILRRYELKGIVITRPWPKWPVLSDTNPNGLVLSRGIEESHVNCLHFVKSFAEMVAFTDIDDMLIPPEPSKVTPGINVGLLEGLFKEHPQAGSLLFEHRDVQFVLPEEKANETLRSFNFRFLHNTKWKQNCFIWRMKTRVVVNASRVDTVNMHETGIHRLGYVQIRVPCRKGHFYHLRHSYKNMASNQWKLDMNPLSNMLDNQWQRRLTDTFHDLSNITLEQSSIDSFEDLDQCVMKVTEEHFTLRVSRCMTPHVCFTRKATNSTCVAADANYGFARSGEDFIIAPLNTQLVNSASNCDAPMPKFTSGSHFYLP
;
A
#
# COMPACT_ATOMS: atom_id res chain seq x y z
N MET A 1 14.43 -37.80 -12.36
CA MET A 1 14.39 -37.48 -10.91
C MET A 1 15.02 -36.13 -10.68
N TRP A 2 14.23 -35.06 -10.66
CA TRP A 2 14.66 -33.72 -10.23
C TRP A 2 13.67 -33.28 -9.14
N TYR A 3 14.23 -32.91 -8.00
CA TYR A 3 13.57 -32.90 -6.69
C TYR A 3 12.30 -32.05 -6.66
N ARG A 4 11.18 -32.72 -6.36
CA ARG A 4 9.97 -32.13 -5.78
C ARG A 4 10.30 -31.77 -4.34
N THR A 5 10.73 -30.54 -4.08
CA THR A 5 10.60 -29.99 -2.73
C THR A 5 9.16 -29.50 -2.60
N THR A 6 8.25 -30.42 -2.23
CA THR A 6 7.08 -29.97 -1.50
C THR A 6 7.64 -29.24 -0.30
N ASN A 7 7.46 -27.92 -0.25
CA ASN A 7 7.99 -27.11 0.82
C ASN A 7 7.57 -27.76 2.15
N LEU A 8 8.53 -27.98 3.05
CA LEU A 8 8.29 -28.59 4.36
C LEU A 8 7.17 -27.82 5.08
N TRP A 9 7.04 -26.52 4.84
CA TRP A 9 5.95 -25.67 5.30
C TRP A 9 4.59 -26.00 4.68
N THR A 10 4.51 -26.38 3.42
CA THR A 10 3.24 -26.77 2.77
C THR A 10 2.79 -28.15 3.29
N LEU A 11 3.72 -29.10 3.45
CA LEU A 11 3.42 -30.39 4.09
C LEU A 11 3.00 -30.21 5.55
N LYS A 12 3.68 -29.32 6.28
CA LYS A 12 3.29 -28.92 7.63
C LYS A 12 1.90 -28.28 7.63
N ASN A 13 1.60 -27.33 6.75
CA ASN A 13 0.28 -26.68 6.69
C ASN A 13 -0.84 -27.67 6.32
N MET A 14 -0.57 -28.65 5.46
CA MET A 14 -1.52 -29.72 5.14
C MET A 14 -1.69 -30.67 6.34
N ALA A 15 -0.60 -31.04 7.01
CA ALA A 15 -0.65 -31.88 8.21
C ALA A 15 -1.32 -31.17 9.40
N ASP A 16 -1.07 -29.87 9.59
CA ASP A 16 -1.69 -29.02 10.62
C ASP A 16 -3.21 -28.85 10.39
N ASN A 17 -3.69 -28.98 9.15
CA ASN A 17 -5.13 -29.04 8.84
C ASN A 17 -5.75 -30.43 9.14
N PHE A 18 -4.96 -31.51 9.10
CA PHE A 18 -5.42 -32.87 9.36
C PHE A 18 -5.30 -33.29 10.82
N ILE A 19 -4.28 -32.78 11.51
CA ILE A 19 -4.00 -33.03 12.92
C ILE A 19 -4.54 -31.80 13.64
N GLY A 20 -5.75 -31.90 14.21
CA GLY A 20 -6.50 -30.80 14.82
C GLY A 20 -5.73 -30.03 15.89
N LYS A 21 -4.83 -29.16 15.44
CA LYS A 21 -4.11 -28.20 16.26
C LYS A 21 -5.14 -27.19 16.73
N ALA A 22 -5.15 -26.85 18.02
CA ALA A 22 -5.97 -25.75 18.51
C ALA A 22 -5.65 -24.51 17.65
N HIS A 23 -6.62 -24.09 16.84
CA HIS A 23 -6.45 -22.99 15.89
C HIS A 23 -6.53 -21.68 16.67
N LEU A 24 -5.44 -21.35 17.38
CA LEU A 24 -5.33 -20.13 18.17
C LEU A 24 -5.40 -18.90 17.25
N ARG A 25 -6.27 -17.96 17.60
CA ARG A 25 -6.35 -16.67 16.92
C ARG A 25 -5.15 -15.83 17.33
N ARG A 26 -4.53 -15.21 16.32
CA ARG A 26 -3.28 -14.46 16.45
C ARG A 26 -3.35 -13.21 15.59
N GLU A 27 -4.29 -12.33 15.93
CA GLU A 27 -4.53 -11.08 15.23
C GLU A 27 -3.33 -10.15 15.36
N ILE A 28 -2.79 -9.69 14.23
CA ILE A 28 -1.73 -8.68 14.19
C ILE A 28 -2.35 -7.35 13.77
N VAL A 29 -2.52 -6.43 14.71
CA VAL A 29 -3.03 -5.08 14.49
C VAL A 29 -2.01 -4.28 13.69
N ILE A 30 -2.49 -3.60 12.64
CA ILE A 30 -1.67 -2.78 11.73
C ILE A 30 -2.17 -1.33 11.65
N GLY A 31 -3.30 -1.00 12.26
CA GLY A 31 -3.78 0.37 12.39
C GLY A 31 -5.04 0.49 13.24
N ALA A 32 -5.28 1.66 13.81
CA ALA A 32 -6.50 1.99 14.55
C ALA A 32 -6.90 3.44 14.24
N PHE A 33 -8.14 3.67 13.83
CA PHE A 33 -8.59 4.96 13.30
C PHE A 33 -9.96 5.34 13.85
N HIS A 34 -10.18 6.62 14.11
CA HIS A 34 -11.52 7.12 14.41
C HIS A 34 -12.43 7.09 13.18
N ARG A 35 -13.67 6.61 13.35
CA ARG A 35 -14.71 6.71 12.32
C ARG A 35 -15.25 8.14 12.27
N LEU A 36 -15.11 8.79 11.12
CA LEU A 36 -15.59 10.15 10.93
C LEU A 36 -17.12 10.23 11.07
N THR A 37 -17.65 11.30 11.65
CA THR A 37 -19.10 11.45 11.88
C THR A 37 -19.89 11.47 10.57
N GLU A 38 -19.36 12.14 9.55
CA GLU A 38 -19.95 12.18 8.18
C GLU A 38 -20.04 10.80 7.52
N GLU A 39 -19.29 9.83 8.06
CA GLU A 39 -19.33 8.47 7.59
C GLU A 39 -20.43 7.64 8.31
N GLN A 40 -20.85 7.97 9.52
CA GLN A 40 -21.64 7.04 10.32
C GLN A 40 -23.09 6.89 9.83
N ASN A 41 -23.56 5.64 9.72
CA ASN A 41 -24.98 5.32 9.46
C ASN A 41 -25.81 5.26 10.76
N ILE A 42 -25.16 4.91 11.87
CA ILE A 42 -25.75 4.79 13.21
C ILE A 42 -25.04 5.81 14.09
N ARG A 43 -25.80 6.52 14.93
CA ARG A 43 -25.21 7.48 15.88
C ARG A 43 -24.38 6.73 16.91
N GLY A 44 -23.13 7.14 17.09
CA GLY A 44 -22.24 6.59 18.09
C GLY A 44 -20.82 7.13 17.92
N ASN A 45 -19.90 6.66 18.75
CA ASN A 45 -18.47 6.86 18.51
C ASN A 45 -17.87 5.51 18.14
N TYR A 46 -17.14 5.45 17.03
CA TYR A 46 -16.59 4.20 16.55
C TYR A 46 -15.10 4.32 16.25
N VAL A 47 -14.39 3.24 16.54
CA VAL A 47 -12.99 3.05 16.17
C VAL A 47 -12.92 1.87 15.21
N ILE A 48 -12.18 2.07 14.11
CA ILE A 48 -11.87 1.04 13.13
C ILE A 48 -10.48 0.49 13.44
N ILE A 49 -10.41 -0.78 13.77
CA ILE A 49 -9.17 -1.53 13.96
C ILE A 49 -8.89 -2.31 12.69
N GLN A 50 -7.74 -2.06 12.08
CA GLN A 50 -7.24 -2.86 10.97
C GLN A 50 -6.24 -3.89 11.50
N PHE A 51 -6.45 -5.16 11.17
CA PHE A 51 -5.56 -6.25 11.56
C PHE A 51 -5.43 -7.28 10.44
N ILE A 52 -4.39 -8.11 10.50
CA ILE A 52 -4.26 -9.32 9.68
C ILE A 52 -4.46 -10.56 10.55
N GLY A 53 -5.02 -11.60 9.95
CA GLY A 53 -5.27 -12.87 10.62
C GLY A 53 -5.50 -14.01 9.63
N ASP A 54 -5.58 -15.22 10.17
CA ASP A 54 -5.85 -16.43 9.39
C ASP A 54 -7.30 -16.44 8.88
N THR A 55 -7.42 -16.56 7.56
CA THR A 55 -8.70 -16.50 6.84
C THR A 55 -9.58 -17.74 7.01
N LEU A 56 -9.01 -18.83 7.54
CA LEU A 56 -9.74 -20.07 7.80
C LEU A 56 -10.42 -20.06 9.19
N ILE A 57 -10.09 -19.08 10.03
CA ILE A 57 -10.58 -19.00 11.41
C ILE A 57 -11.54 -17.81 11.52
N PRO A 58 -12.74 -17.99 12.11
CA PRO A 58 -13.57 -16.84 12.46
C PRO A 58 -12.92 -16.05 13.58
N HIS A 59 -12.78 -14.74 13.40
CA HIS A 59 -12.20 -13.83 14.39
C HIS A 59 -13.27 -13.27 15.32
N ASP A 60 -12.92 -13.12 16.61
CA ASP A 60 -13.70 -12.35 17.58
C ASP A 60 -12.77 -11.35 18.28
N LEU A 61 -13.13 -10.08 18.24
CA LEU A 61 -12.43 -9.02 18.94
C LEU A 61 -13.43 -8.22 19.78
N TYR A 62 -13.00 -7.84 20.97
CA TYR A 62 -13.72 -6.97 21.88
C TYR A 62 -12.86 -5.74 22.16
N CYS A 63 -13.48 -4.58 22.12
CA CYS A 63 -12.85 -3.31 22.36
C CYS A 63 -13.30 -2.76 23.70
N THR A 64 -12.36 -2.49 24.59
CA THR A 64 -12.59 -1.83 25.87
C THR A 64 -12.05 -0.40 25.81
N SER A 65 -12.93 0.56 26.07
CA SER A 65 -12.63 1.98 26.15
C SER A 65 -12.93 2.52 27.54
N TYR A 66 -12.18 3.53 27.96
CA TYR A 66 -12.33 4.19 29.25
C TYR A 66 -12.59 5.68 29.03
N ASN A 67 -13.54 6.26 29.76
CA ASN A 67 -13.69 7.72 29.76
C ASN A 67 -12.71 8.40 30.73
N LYS A 68 -12.72 9.73 30.79
CA LYS A 68 -11.87 10.52 31.71
C LYS A 68 -12.14 10.25 33.20
N ASN A 69 -13.33 9.76 33.53
CA ASN A 69 -13.75 9.45 34.89
C ASN A 69 -13.44 7.99 35.27
N GLY A 70 -12.92 7.17 34.33
CA GLY A 70 -12.62 5.76 34.53
C GLY A 70 -13.77 4.80 34.18
N ASP A 71 -14.92 5.28 33.69
CA ASP A 71 -16.02 4.42 33.29
C ASP A 71 -15.61 3.56 32.10
N LYS A 72 -15.84 2.25 32.23
CA LYS A 72 -15.49 1.23 31.24
C LYS A 72 -16.67 0.97 30.30
N HIS A 73 -16.40 0.95 29.00
CA HIS A 73 -17.32 0.45 27.98
C HIS A 73 -16.63 -0.61 27.13
N THR A 74 -17.21 -1.81 27.07
CA THR A 74 -16.72 -2.92 26.26
C THR A 74 -17.75 -3.29 25.20
N SER A 75 -17.33 -3.33 23.94
CA SER A 75 -18.17 -3.70 22.79
C SER A 75 -17.52 -4.83 21.99
N ARG A 76 -18.34 -5.70 21.39
CA ARG A 76 -17.87 -6.70 20.43
C ARG A 76 -17.72 -6.04 19.05
N ALA A 77 -16.58 -6.26 18.42
CA ALA A 77 -16.28 -5.71 17.10
C ALA A 77 -17.14 -6.34 16.00
N LEU A 78 -17.62 -5.53 15.06
CA LEU A 78 -18.11 -6.01 13.78
C LEU A 78 -16.91 -6.23 12.86
N ILE A 79 -16.61 -7.50 12.54
CA ILE A 79 -15.43 -7.87 11.75
C ILE A 79 -15.83 -8.12 10.29
N GLN A 80 -15.11 -7.48 9.39
CA GLN A 80 -15.25 -7.68 7.95
C GLN A 80 -13.87 -7.94 7.34
N ARG A 81 -13.76 -9.02 6.57
CA ARG A 81 -12.56 -9.30 5.77
C ARG A 81 -12.48 -8.27 4.64
N ILE A 82 -11.32 -7.63 4.47
CA ILE A 82 -11.16 -6.58 3.45
C ILE A 82 -11.19 -7.14 2.02
N HIS A 83 -11.03 -8.46 1.88
CA HIS A 83 -11.07 -9.20 0.61
C HIS A 83 -12.08 -10.36 0.63
N GLN A 84 -13.08 -10.29 -0.23
CA GLN A 84 -13.98 -11.41 -0.54
C GLN A 84 -14.02 -11.75 -2.06
N GLY A 85 -13.14 -11.11 -2.86
CA GLY A 85 -13.11 -11.23 -4.32
C GLY A 85 -12.60 -12.58 -4.85
N LYS A 86 -12.20 -12.60 -6.14
CA LYS A 86 -11.89 -13.81 -6.94
C LYS A 86 -10.87 -14.78 -6.34
N ARG A 87 -10.12 -14.39 -5.32
CA ARG A 87 -9.10 -15.21 -4.64
C ARG A 87 -9.49 -15.67 -3.24
N GLY A 88 -10.68 -15.31 -2.76
CA GLY A 88 -11.21 -15.74 -1.45
C GLY A 88 -11.38 -17.27 -1.33
N ALA A 89 -11.41 -18.00 -2.45
CA ALA A 89 -11.59 -19.45 -2.50
C ALA A 89 -10.27 -20.27 -2.50
N ASN A 90 -9.09 -19.63 -2.57
CA ASN A 90 -7.82 -20.34 -2.63
C ASN A 90 -7.06 -20.21 -1.29
N ASN A 91 -6.92 -21.33 -0.56
CA ASN A 91 -6.19 -21.45 0.71
C ASN A 91 -4.67 -21.22 0.62
N VAL A 92 -4.19 -20.71 -0.52
CA VAL A 92 -2.78 -20.52 -0.82
C VAL A 92 -2.22 -19.31 -0.07
N CYS A 93 -3.01 -18.23 0.02
CA CYS A 93 -2.72 -17.07 0.85
C CYS A 93 -3.64 -17.13 2.07
N ALA A 94 -3.23 -17.90 3.08
CA ALA A 94 -4.05 -18.21 4.24
C ALA A 94 -4.29 -17.00 5.17
N TRP A 95 -3.54 -15.91 5.01
CA TRP A 95 -3.66 -14.70 5.83
C TRP A 95 -4.17 -13.52 4.99
N ALA A 96 -5.02 -12.68 5.58
CA ALA A 96 -5.52 -11.47 4.95
C ALA A 96 -5.89 -10.39 5.98
N GLY A 97 -6.03 -9.15 5.50
CA GLY A 97 -6.55 -8.06 6.29
C GLY A 97 -8.03 -8.14 6.64
N HIS A 98 -8.37 -7.55 7.77
CA HIS A 98 -9.71 -7.42 8.32
C HIS A 98 -9.88 -6.00 8.91
N LEU A 99 -11.11 -5.51 8.89
CA LEU A 99 -11.54 -4.34 9.64
C LEU A 99 -12.46 -4.81 10.78
N ALA A 100 -12.14 -4.42 12.00
CA ALA A 100 -12.98 -4.53 13.18
C ALA A 100 -13.53 -3.14 13.52
N GLU A 101 -14.84 -2.95 13.44
CA GLU A 101 -15.50 -1.73 13.88
C GLU A 101 -16.03 -1.91 15.31
N CYS A 102 -15.59 -1.05 16.23
CA CYS A 102 -15.96 -1.09 17.64
C CYS A 102 -16.65 0.20 18.05
N GLU A 103 -17.74 0.07 18.80
CA GLU A 103 -18.34 1.21 19.51
C GLU A 103 -17.51 1.56 20.74
N VAL A 104 -17.26 2.85 20.95
CA VAL A 104 -16.44 3.37 22.06
C VAL A 104 -17.17 4.47 22.82
N ILE A 105 -16.78 4.69 24.07
CA ILE A 105 -17.46 5.66 24.95
C ILE A 105 -17.33 7.11 24.49
N SER A 106 -16.29 7.46 23.74
CA SER A 106 -15.99 8.83 23.32
C SER A 106 -15.24 8.88 21.99
N SER A 107 -15.45 9.94 21.22
CA SER A 107 -14.74 10.22 19.95
C SER A 107 -13.33 10.81 20.14
N ASN A 108 -12.96 11.20 21.37
CA ASN A 108 -11.66 11.81 21.68
C ASN A 108 -10.78 10.86 22.51
N LEU A 109 -10.72 9.60 22.10
CA LEU A 109 -9.84 8.61 22.73
C LEU A 109 -8.49 8.54 22.01
N GLU A 110 -7.42 8.46 22.80
CA GLU A 110 -6.07 8.21 22.29
C GLU A 110 -5.74 6.72 22.25
N THR A 111 -6.41 5.91 23.06
CA THR A 111 -6.16 4.47 23.17
C THR A 111 -7.46 3.67 23.30
N VAL A 112 -7.42 2.42 22.85
CA VAL A 112 -8.46 1.40 23.05
C VAL A 112 -7.80 0.07 23.36
N SER A 113 -8.31 -0.67 24.33
CA SER A 113 -7.80 -1.99 24.69
C SER A 113 -8.52 -3.09 23.92
N LEU A 114 -7.78 -4.03 23.34
CA LEU A 114 -8.34 -5.16 22.59
C LEU A 114 -8.21 -6.47 23.36
N SER A 115 -9.22 -7.34 23.27
CA SER A 115 -9.25 -8.72 23.76
C SER A 115 -10.01 -9.64 22.80
N THR A 116 -9.81 -10.95 22.87
CA THR A 116 -10.61 -11.94 22.11
C THR A 116 -11.76 -12.52 22.92
N ILE A 117 -11.77 -12.22 24.23
CA ILE A 117 -12.83 -12.59 25.18
C ILE A 117 -13.62 -11.36 25.65
N PRO A 118 -14.90 -11.51 26.04
CA PRO A 118 -15.78 -10.39 26.40
C PRO A 118 -15.44 -9.72 27.73
N SER A 119 -14.92 -10.50 28.70
CA SER A 119 -14.61 -10.03 30.06
C SER A 119 -13.16 -10.32 30.42
N PRO A 120 -12.19 -9.69 29.74
CA PRO A 120 -10.78 -9.93 29.98
C PRO A 120 -10.29 -9.27 31.27
N ASP A 121 -9.31 -9.91 31.91
CA ASP A 121 -8.48 -9.25 32.93
C ASP A 121 -7.58 -8.18 32.31
N GLN A 122 -6.92 -7.36 33.13
CA GLN A 122 -6.01 -6.30 32.63
C GLN A 122 -4.84 -6.87 31.80
N ASN A 123 -4.32 -8.04 32.19
CA ASN A 123 -3.22 -8.70 31.47
C ASN A 123 -3.68 -9.44 30.20
N GLU A 124 -4.99 -9.57 29.99
CA GLU A 124 -5.58 -10.23 28.83
C GLU A 124 -6.02 -9.26 27.74
N GLN A 125 -5.58 -8.02 27.87
CA GLN A 125 -5.88 -6.93 26.95
C GLN A 125 -4.60 -6.29 26.44
N LEU A 126 -4.61 -5.88 25.17
CA LEU A 126 -3.54 -5.09 24.59
C LEU A 126 -4.03 -3.67 24.32
N PRO A 127 -3.47 -2.63 24.97
CA PRO A 127 -3.78 -1.25 24.63
C PRO A 127 -3.22 -0.89 23.25
N ILE A 128 -4.07 -0.34 22.39
CA ILE A 128 -3.76 0.09 21.04
C ILE A 128 -3.93 1.61 20.94
N SER A 129 -2.89 2.29 20.48
CA SER A 129 -2.96 3.72 20.19
C SER A 129 -3.80 3.97 18.94
N ILE A 130 -4.78 4.86 19.06
CA ILE A 130 -5.62 5.29 17.95
C ILE A 130 -4.91 6.45 17.23
N GLU A 131 -4.86 6.36 15.91
CA GLU A 131 -4.20 7.36 15.08
C GLU A 131 -4.93 8.71 15.21
N LYS A 132 -4.13 9.77 15.44
CA LYS A 132 -4.66 11.12 15.58
C LYS A 132 -5.23 11.59 14.26
N VAL A 133 -6.45 12.12 14.31
CA VAL A 133 -7.12 12.69 13.13
C VAL A 133 -6.34 13.89 12.62
N HIS A 134 -5.78 13.79 11.42
CA HIS A 134 -5.07 14.90 10.79
C HIS A 134 -6.07 15.91 10.23
N LYS A 135 -6.16 17.08 10.86
CA LYS A 135 -7.07 18.15 10.42
C LYS A 135 -6.30 19.14 9.56
N GLU A 136 -6.68 19.21 8.29
CA GLU A 136 -6.24 20.28 7.40
C GLU A 136 -7.36 21.33 7.23
N ALA A 137 -6.99 22.59 6.99
CA ALA A 137 -7.94 23.69 6.86
C ALA A 137 -8.94 23.47 5.71
N LYS A 138 -8.53 22.75 4.67
CA LYS A 138 -9.36 22.35 3.54
C LYS A 138 -8.97 20.93 3.12
N LYS A 139 -9.97 20.12 2.76
CA LYS A 139 -9.69 18.81 2.16
C LYS A 139 -8.99 18.98 0.81
N HIS A 140 -7.99 18.14 0.58
CA HIS A 140 -7.33 17.99 -0.71
C HIS A 140 -8.28 17.34 -1.70
N LYS A 141 -8.40 17.92 -2.90
CA LYS A 141 -9.26 17.38 -3.95
C LYS A 141 -8.82 15.99 -4.39
N LEU A 142 -7.51 15.79 -4.52
CA LEU A 142 -6.92 14.53 -4.92
C LEU A 142 -5.67 14.25 -4.09
N VAL A 143 -5.69 13.11 -3.40
CA VAL A 143 -4.55 12.51 -2.69
C VAL A 143 -4.18 11.21 -3.37
N VAL A 144 -2.89 10.87 -3.38
CA VAL A 144 -2.39 9.63 -3.95
C VAL A 144 -1.81 8.75 -2.84
N CYS A 145 -2.38 7.57 -2.66
CA CYS A 145 -1.81 6.52 -1.83
C CYS A 145 -0.97 5.60 -2.73
N VAL A 146 0.34 5.61 -2.51
CA VAL A 146 1.28 4.79 -3.26
C VAL A 146 1.41 3.43 -2.57
N ALA A 147 1.54 2.35 -3.35
CA ALA A 147 1.87 1.03 -2.82
C ALA A 147 3.17 1.05 -1.98
N PRO A 148 3.34 0.16 -0.99
CA PRO A 148 4.56 0.09 -0.19
C PRO A 148 5.86 0.04 -0.99
N MET A 149 6.79 0.93 -0.66
CA MET A 149 8.14 0.92 -1.21
C MET A 149 8.95 -0.21 -0.58
N TYR A 150 9.39 -1.16 -1.41
CA TYR A 150 10.21 -2.30 -1.00
C TYR A 150 11.48 -2.39 -1.83
N ILE A 151 12.64 -2.42 -1.17
CA ILE A 151 13.97 -2.38 -1.77
C ILE A 151 13.97 -1.37 -2.92
N TYR A 152 13.40 -0.19 -2.68
CA TYR A 152 13.16 0.75 -3.77
C TYR A 152 14.39 1.62 -4.00
N THR A 153 14.98 1.57 -5.19
CA THR A 153 16.24 2.30 -5.51
C THR A 153 16.10 3.32 -6.63
N ASP A 154 15.06 3.21 -7.47
CA ASP A 154 14.90 4.02 -8.68
C ASP A 154 14.31 5.41 -8.38
N TRP A 155 15.18 6.35 -8.01
CA TRP A 155 14.73 7.70 -7.69
C TRP A 155 14.17 8.46 -8.90
N LYS A 156 14.59 8.14 -10.13
CA LYS A 156 14.16 8.86 -11.35
C LYS A 156 12.69 8.59 -11.63
N ILE A 157 12.27 7.34 -11.53
CA ILE A 157 10.87 6.96 -11.68
C ILE A 157 10.02 7.51 -10.53
N MET A 158 10.55 7.49 -9.31
CA MET A 158 9.86 8.11 -8.17
C MET A 158 9.62 9.60 -8.37
N VAL A 159 10.64 10.37 -8.77
CA VAL A 159 10.50 11.81 -9.06
C VAL A 159 9.52 12.02 -10.22
N THR A 160 9.58 11.19 -11.26
CA THR A 160 8.62 11.24 -12.38
C THR A 160 7.20 11.01 -11.93
N GLY A 161 6.96 10.00 -11.09
CA GLY A 161 5.64 9.72 -10.55
C GLY A 161 5.10 10.87 -9.71
N ILE A 162 5.92 11.37 -8.77
CA ILE A 162 5.54 12.50 -7.90
C ILE A 162 5.21 13.73 -8.75
N GLU A 163 6.12 14.17 -9.60
CA GLU A 163 5.96 15.41 -10.35
C GLU A 163 4.80 15.32 -11.36
N THR A 164 4.55 14.13 -11.94
CA THR A 164 3.38 13.86 -12.80
C THR A 164 2.08 14.00 -12.01
N TRP A 165 1.95 13.34 -10.86
CA TRP A 165 0.75 13.45 -10.04
C TRP A 165 0.47 14.89 -9.61
N LEU A 166 1.50 15.63 -9.22
CA LEU A 166 1.38 17.04 -8.83
C LEU A 166 0.93 17.91 -10.00
N ALA A 167 1.56 17.78 -11.17
CA ALA A 167 1.22 18.57 -12.34
C ALA A 167 -0.24 18.31 -12.79
N LEU A 168 -0.72 17.08 -12.60
CA LEU A 168 -2.08 16.68 -12.99
C LEU A 168 -3.14 16.91 -11.90
N GLY A 169 -2.76 17.46 -10.74
CA GLY A 169 -3.70 18.02 -9.74
C GLY A 169 -3.72 17.34 -8.38
N ALA A 170 -2.90 16.31 -8.15
CA ALA A 170 -2.68 15.83 -6.80
C ALA A 170 -1.96 16.89 -5.98
N THR A 171 -2.24 16.92 -4.68
CA THR A 171 -1.68 17.91 -3.74
C THR A 171 -0.98 17.27 -2.56
N LYS A 172 -1.30 16.00 -2.28
CA LYS A 172 -0.62 15.18 -1.29
C LYS A 172 -0.38 13.77 -1.83
N LEU A 173 0.77 13.18 -1.50
CA LEU A 173 1.08 11.79 -1.77
C LEU A 173 1.53 11.11 -0.48
N VAL A 174 1.06 9.88 -0.25
CA VAL A 174 1.42 9.08 0.93
C VAL A 174 2.27 7.89 0.48
N PHE A 175 3.45 7.75 1.10
CA PHE A 175 4.42 6.70 0.79
C PHE A 175 4.64 5.81 2.01
N PRO A 176 4.04 4.60 2.04
CA PRO A 176 4.43 3.56 2.98
C PRO A 176 5.83 3.05 2.62
N ILE A 177 6.76 3.10 3.58
CA ILE A 177 8.17 2.72 3.38
C ILE A 177 8.44 1.43 4.15
N GLN A 178 8.68 0.34 3.43
CA GLN A 178 9.24 -0.88 4.02
C GLN A 178 10.76 -0.87 3.91
N SER A 179 11.30 -0.64 2.71
CA SER A 179 12.71 -0.32 2.52
C SER A 179 12.99 0.42 1.21
N ILE A 180 13.97 1.32 1.25
CA ILE A 180 14.27 2.29 0.19
C ILE A 180 15.74 2.71 0.24
N SER A 181 16.34 3.09 -0.90
CA SER A 181 17.70 3.66 -0.91
C SER A 181 17.75 4.97 -0.12
N ARG A 182 18.92 5.29 0.44
CA ARG A 182 19.17 6.54 1.16
C ARG A 182 18.88 7.74 0.27
N THR A 183 19.36 7.69 -0.98
CA THR A 183 19.12 8.69 -2.02
C THR A 183 17.63 8.97 -2.21
N SER A 184 16.82 7.94 -2.44
CA SER A 184 15.38 8.10 -2.63
C SER A 184 14.68 8.60 -1.35
N MET A 185 15.09 8.12 -0.18
CA MET A 185 14.56 8.61 1.10
C MET A 185 14.84 10.10 1.33
N GLU A 186 16.03 10.58 0.97
CA GLU A 186 16.39 12.00 1.09
C GLU A 186 15.54 12.87 0.17
N ILE A 187 15.28 12.42 -1.06
CA ILE A 187 14.37 13.12 -1.98
C ILE A 187 12.95 13.19 -1.39
N LEU A 188 12.41 12.08 -0.87
CA LEU A 188 11.10 12.07 -0.22
C LEU A 188 11.04 13.01 0.99
N ARG A 189 12.09 13.06 1.82
CA ARG A 189 12.17 13.97 2.97
C ARG A 189 12.09 15.44 2.53
N ARG A 190 12.69 15.83 1.40
CA ARG A 190 12.57 17.21 0.90
C ARG A 190 11.15 17.54 0.45
N TYR A 191 10.44 16.59 -0.18
CA TYR A 191 9.03 16.76 -0.48
C TYR A 191 8.16 16.81 0.78
N GLU A 192 8.49 16.02 1.80
CA GLU A 192 7.80 15.99 3.09
C GLU A 192 7.95 17.31 3.85
N LEU A 193 9.13 17.92 3.85
CA LEU A 193 9.36 19.26 4.41
C LEU A 193 8.52 20.36 3.73
N LYS A 194 8.14 20.16 2.46
CA LYS A 194 7.25 21.05 1.70
C LYS A 194 5.76 20.70 1.90
N GLY A 195 5.44 19.70 2.70
CA GLY A 195 4.07 19.26 2.98
C GLY A 195 3.39 18.53 1.81
N ILE A 196 4.16 18.08 0.82
CA ILE A 196 3.68 17.42 -0.40
C ILE A 196 3.58 15.90 -0.22
N VAL A 197 4.60 15.33 0.42
CA VAL A 197 4.70 13.90 0.69
C VAL A 197 4.47 13.65 2.17
N ILE A 198 3.87 12.52 2.51
CA ILE A 198 3.83 11.96 3.86
C ILE A 198 4.48 10.58 3.79
N THR A 199 5.60 10.40 4.47
CA THR A 199 6.23 9.07 4.59
C THR A 199 5.69 8.35 5.83
N ARG A 200 5.38 7.06 5.69
CA ARG A 200 4.86 6.23 6.80
C ARG A 200 5.67 4.94 6.91
N PRO A 201 6.20 4.58 8.09
CA PRO A 201 6.86 3.29 8.26
C PRO A 201 5.88 2.13 7.99
N TRP A 202 6.29 1.16 7.19
CA TRP A 202 5.53 -0.06 6.89
C TRP A 202 6.40 -1.31 7.17
N PRO A 203 6.61 -1.63 8.45
CA PRO A 203 7.49 -2.73 8.85
C PRO A 203 6.94 -4.09 8.39
N LYS A 204 7.81 -5.09 8.36
CA LYS A 204 7.37 -6.49 8.25
C LYS A 204 6.53 -6.88 9.47
N TRP A 205 5.80 -7.99 9.37
CA TRP A 205 5.08 -8.57 10.50
C TRP A 205 5.97 -9.55 11.27
N PRO A 206 5.73 -9.76 12.58
CA PRO A 206 6.49 -10.73 13.36
C PRO A 206 6.28 -12.15 12.82
N VAL A 207 7.34 -12.95 12.86
CA VAL A 207 7.24 -14.39 12.61
C VAL A 207 6.71 -15.05 13.87
N LEU A 208 5.66 -15.86 13.72
CA LEU A 208 5.02 -16.57 14.80
C LEU A 208 5.68 -17.93 15.01
N SER A 209 5.41 -18.54 16.16
CA SER A 209 5.95 -19.83 16.59
C SER A 209 5.85 -20.95 15.54
N ASP A 210 4.80 -20.93 14.72
CA ASP A 210 4.53 -21.98 13.74
C ASP A 210 4.19 -21.45 12.33
N THR A 211 4.24 -20.14 12.11
CA THR A 211 3.72 -19.50 10.90
C THR A 211 4.47 -18.21 10.59
N ASN A 212 4.76 -17.93 9.31
CA ASN A 212 5.31 -16.65 8.89
C ASN A 212 4.26 -15.86 8.07
N PRO A 213 3.56 -14.88 8.68
CA PRO A 213 2.53 -14.09 8.00
C PRO A 213 3.02 -13.39 6.72
N ASN A 214 4.29 -12.95 6.69
CA ASN A 214 4.87 -12.28 5.52
C ASN A 214 4.90 -13.20 4.28
N GLY A 215 4.91 -14.52 4.46
CA GLY A 215 4.83 -15.50 3.37
C GLY A 215 3.41 -15.90 2.97
N LEU A 216 2.38 -15.40 3.67
CA LEU A 216 1.00 -15.87 3.56
C LEU A 216 -0.01 -14.79 3.20
N VAL A 217 0.37 -13.51 3.32
CA VAL A 217 -0.43 -12.39 2.80
C VAL A 217 -0.08 -12.12 1.34
N LEU A 218 -1.11 -11.89 0.53
CA LEU A 218 -0.98 -11.66 -0.90
C LEU A 218 -0.16 -10.40 -1.20
N SER A 219 0.70 -10.46 -2.22
CA SER A 219 1.40 -9.30 -2.78
C SER A 219 2.07 -8.41 -1.73
N ARG A 220 2.68 -9.01 -0.69
CA ARG A 220 3.36 -8.28 0.42
C ARG A 220 2.49 -7.29 1.19
N GLY A 221 1.18 -7.49 1.20
CA GLY A 221 0.28 -6.62 1.93
C GLY A 221 0.06 -5.24 1.29
N ILE A 222 0.19 -5.12 -0.04
CA ILE A 222 -0.14 -3.88 -0.77
C ILE A 222 -1.57 -3.43 -0.46
N GLU A 223 -2.50 -4.38 -0.40
CA GLU A 223 -3.91 -4.12 -0.21
C GLU A 223 -4.18 -3.64 1.24
N GLU A 224 -3.58 -4.32 2.22
CA GLU A 224 -3.57 -3.90 3.62
C GLU A 224 -2.99 -2.49 3.78
N SER A 225 -1.91 -2.17 3.07
CA SER A 225 -1.32 -0.83 3.12
C SER A 225 -2.22 0.24 2.49
N HIS A 226 -2.89 -0.08 1.38
CA HIS A 226 -3.84 0.84 0.75
C HIS A 226 -5.06 1.11 1.63
N VAL A 227 -5.62 0.09 2.28
CA VAL A 227 -6.71 0.28 3.26
C VAL A 227 -6.22 1.13 4.44
N ASN A 228 -5.01 0.88 4.94
CA ASN A 228 -4.42 1.69 6.00
C ASN A 228 -4.27 3.16 5.58
N CYS A 229 -3.79 3.40 4.36
CA CYS A 229 -3.67 4.74 3.79
C CYS A 229 -5.03 5.41 3.61
N LEU A 230 -6.05 4.69 3.11
CA LEU A 230 -7.41 5.20 2.97
C LEU A 230 -7.94 5.74 4.31
N HIS A 231 -7.83 4.96 5.38
CA HIS A 231 -8.30 5.38 6.70
C HIS A 231 -7.54 6.57 7.27
N PHE A 232 -6.23 6.64 7.01
CA PHE A 232 -5.41 7.80 7.37
C PHE A 232 -5.87 9.08 6.66
N VAL A 233 -6.08 9.02 5.34
CA VAL A 233 -6.33 10.22 4.51
C VAL A 233 -7.79 10.69 4.51
N LYS A 234 -8.76 9.87 4.90
CA LYS A 234 -10.21 10.19 4.89
C LYS A 234 -10.55 11.54 5.54
N SER A 235 -9.82 11.91 6.58
CA SER A 235 -10.01 13.16 7.32
C SER A 235 -9.67 14.42 6.51
N PHE A 236 -8.80 14.31 5.51
CA PHE A 236 -8.28 15.45 4.73
C PHE A 236 -8.32 15.26 3.21
N ALA A 237 -8.88 14.16 2.69
CA ALA A 237 -8.98 13.90 1.24
C ALA A 237 -10.45 13.81 0.79
N GLU A 238 -10.76 14.37 -0.38
CA GLU A 238 -12.04 14.15 -1.07
C GLU A 238 -11.98 12.90 -1.95
N MET A 239 -11.00 12.85 -2.86
CA MET A 239 -10.73 11.71 -3.73
C MET A 239 -9.33 11.13 -3.47
N VAL A 240 -9.20 9.81 -3.55
CA VAL A 240 -7.94 9.09 -3.31
C VAL A 240 -7.66 8.16 -4.47
N ALA A 241 -6.51 8.31 -5.11
CA ALA A 241 -5.99 7.37 -6.10
C ALA A 241 -5.07 6.34 -5.44
N PHE A 242 -5.23 5.07 -5.78
CA PHE A 242 -4.38 3.97 -5.29
C PHE A 242 -3.56 3.41 -6.44
N THR A 243 -2.24 3.46 -6.31
CA THR A 243 -1.36 3.23 -7.45
C THR A 243 0.04 2.78 -7.06
N ASP A 244 0.72 2.10 -7.97
CA ASP A 244 2.17 1.95 -7.90
C ASP A 244 2.82 3.30 -8.30
N ILE A 245 4.05 3.56 -7.84
CA ILE A 245 4.73 4.83 -8.14
C ILE A 245 5.06 5.02 -9.62
N ASP A 246 5.01 3.94 -10.39
CA ASP A 246 5.19 3.91 -11.84
C ASP A 246 3.85 3.85 -12.59
N ASP A 247 2.70 4.04 -11.93
CA ASP A 247 1.39 4.04 -12.55
C ASP A 247 0.70 5.40 -12.44
N MET A 248 0.48 6.03 -13.59
CA MET A 248 0.00 7.41 -13.67
C MET A 248 -1.33 7.50 -14.38
N LEU A 249 -2.30 8.19 -13.78
CA LEU A 249 -3.50 8.61 -14.50
C LEU A 249 -3.11 9.78 -15.40
N ILE A 250 -2.98 9.54 -16.70
CA ILE A 250 -2.68 10.57 -17.70
C ILE A 250 -3.91 10.69 -18.61
N PRO A 251 -4.28 11.91 -19.05
CA PRO A 251 -5.40 12.08 -19.96
C PRO A 251 -5.21 11.25 -21.25
N PRO A 252 -6.30 10.72 -21.87
CA PRO A 252 -6.22 9.89 -23.07
C PRO A 252 -5.49 10.53 -24.26
N GLU A 253 -5.46 11.87 -24.29
CA GLU A 253 -4.73 12.72 -25.23
C GLU A 253 -3.71 13.58 -24.47
N PRO A 254 -2.49 13.08 -24.21
CA PRO A 254 -1.47 13.84 -23.48
C PRO A 254 -1.03 15.13 -24.20
N SER A 255 -1.29 15.26 -25.51
CA SER A 255 -1.06 16.49 -26.26
C SER A 255 -1.94 17.66 -25.80
N LYS A 256 -3.05 17.38 -25.11
CA LYS A 256 -4.00 18.37 -24.58
C LYS A 256 -3.91 18.51 -23.06
N VAL A 257 -2.82 18.03 -22.45
CA VAL A 257 -2.65 18.09 -21.00
C VAL A 257 -2.64 19.54 -20.52
N THR A 258 -3.32 19.78 -19.40
CA THR A 258 -3.32 21.06 -18.70
C THR A 258 -3.10 20.82 -17.20
N PRO A 259 -2.57 21.80 -16.45
CA PRO A 259 -2.39 21.65 -15.02
C PRO A 259 -3.70 21.29 -14.32
N GLY A 260 -3.68 20.27 -13.46
CA GLY A 260 -4.87 19.89 -12.68
C GLY A 260 -5.94 19.10 -13.44
N ILE A 261 -5.70 18.68 -14.69
CA ILE A 261 -6.72 18.03 -15.55
C ILE A 261 -7.37 16.78 -14.92
N ASN A 262 -6.66 16.03 -14.07
CA ASN A 262 -7.23 14.83 -13.45
C ASN A 262 -8.32 15.15 -12.44
N VAL A 263 -8.24 16.28 -11.73
CA VAL A 263 -9.28 16.68 -10.78
C VAL A 263 -10.60 16.92 -11.51
N GLY A 264 -10.56 17.70 -12.60
CA GLY A 264 -11.75 17.95 -13.42
C GLY A 264 -12.32 16.68 -14.07
N LEU A 265 -11.46 15.77 -14.54
CA LEU A 265 -11.89 14.47 -15.05
C LEU A 265 -12.62 13.65 -13.98
N LEU A 266 -12.02 13.51 -12.80
CA LEU A 266 -12.56 12.69 -11.72
C LEU A 266 -13.85 13.29 -11.13
N GLU A 267 -13.88 14.59 -10.88
CA GLU A 267 -15.09 15.29 -10.43
C GLU A 267 -16.22 15.14 -11.47
N GLY A 268 -15.89 15.24 -12.76
CA GLY A 268 -16.83 14.99 -13.86
C GLY A 268 -17.41 13.58 -13.84
N LEU A 269 -16.57 12.56 -13.63
CA LEU A 269 -17.01 11.16 -13.54
C LEU A 269 -17.88 10.89 -12.31
N PHE A 270 -17.54 11.44 -11.14
CA PHE A 270 -18.37 11.32 -9.94
C PHE A 270 -19.69 12.11 -10.05
N LYS A 271 -19.72 13.20 -10.82
CA LYS A 271 -20.96 13.92 -11.14
C LYS A 271 -21.85 13.15 -12.11
N GLU A 272 -21.26 12.49 -13.11
CA GLU A 272 -21.98 11.61 -14.05
C GLU A 272 -22.54 10.37 -13.34
N HIS A 273 -21.83 9.86 -12.34
CA HIS A 273 -22.23 8.70 -11.56
C HIS A 273 -22.31 9.02 -10.05
N PRO A 274 -23.41 9.63 -9.57
CA PRO A 274 -23.54 10.07 -8.17
C PRO A 274 -23.40 8.93 -7.15
N GLN A 275 -23.79 7.70 -7.52
CA GLN A 275 -23.66 6.50 -6.69
C GLN A 275 -22.27 5.85 -6.76
N ALA A 276 -21.32 6.38 -7.53
CA ALA A 276 -19.97 5.86 -7.56
C ALA A 276 -19.30 6.10 -6.20
N GLY A 277 -18.99 5.02 -5.48
CA GLY A 277 -18.02 5.07 -4.37
C GLY A 277 -16.59 5.01 -4.91
N SER A 278 -16.42 4.40 -6.08
CA SER A 278 -15.12 4.20 -6.71
C SER A 278 -15.21 4.11 -8.22
N LEU A 279 -14.14 4.54 -8.87
CA LEU A 279 -13.90 4.52 -10.30
C LEU A 279 -12.78 3.50 -10.58
N LEU A 280 -13.11 2.47 -11.35
CA LEU A 280 -12.17 1.44 -11.78
C LEU A 280 -11.66 1.78 -13.18
N PHE A 281 -10.39 2.16 -13.27
CA PHE A 281 -9.71 2.50 -14.50
C PHE A 281 -8.97 1.30 -15.07
N GLU A 282 -9.01 1.17 -16.39
CA GLU A 282 -8.18 0.22 -17.10
C GLU A 282 -6.74 0.73 -17.17
N HIS A 283 -5.81 -0.20 -17.09
CA HIS A 283 -4.41 0.05 -17.31
C HIS A 283 -4.08 -0.01 -18.81
N ARG A 284 -3.14 0.82 -19.27
CA ARG A 284 -2.59 0.78 -20.62
C ARG A 284 -1.10 0.58 -20.58
N ASP A 285 -0.69 -0.46 -21.30
CA ASP A 285 0.70 -0.65 -21.67
C ASP A 285 1.09 0.40 -22.69
N VAL A 286 2.13 1.12 -22.35
CA VAL A 286 2.78 2.12 -23.18
C VAL A 286 4.25 1.73 -23.33
N GLN A 287 4.88 2.10 -24.43
CA GLN A 287 6.33 1.98 -24.55
C GLN A 287 7.01 3.21 -23.94
N PHE A 288 7.27 3.20 -22.63
CA PHE A 288 8.13 4.21 -22.00
C PHE A 288 9.60 3.86 -22.21
N VAL A 289 10.39 4.88 -22.59
CA VAL A 289 11.84 4.79 -22.64
C VAL A 289 12.36 5.36 -21.33
N LEU A 290 12.99 4.52 -20.51
CA LEU A 290 13.55 4.95 -19.24
C LEU A 290 14.72 5.92 -19.49
N PRO A 291 14.95 6.90 -18.60
CA PRO A 291 16.11 7.78 -18.69
C PRO A 291 17.40 6.97 -18.62
N GLU A 292 18.33 7.22 -19.54
CA GLU A 292 19.66 6.57 -19.55
C GLU A 292 20.36 6.76 -18.19
N GLU A 293 21.06 5.72 -17.73
CA GLU A 293 21.93 5.80 -16.57
C GLU A 293 23.25 6.46 -16.95
N LYS A 294 23.59 7.55 -16.26
CA LYS A 294 24.87 8.26 -16.42
C LYS A 294 25.70 8.15 -15.15
N ALA A 295 27.02 8.20 -15.31
CA ALA A 295 27.93 8.36 -14.18
C ALA A 295 27.78 9.78 -13.61
N ASN A 296 27.88 9.91 -12.28
CA ASN A 296 27.84 11.18 -11.56
C ASN A 296 26.56 12.00 -11.77
N GLU A 297 25.40 11.35 -11.71
CA GLU A 297 24.12 12.05 -11.85
C GLU A 297 23.79 12.92 -10.64
N THR A 298 23.23 14.09 -10.93
CA THR A 298 22.68 15.02 -9.95
C THR A 298 21.22 15.32 -10.29
N LEU A 299 20.44 15.79 -9.31
CA LEU A 299 19.07 16.24 -9.57
C LEU A 299 19.01 17.35 -10.64
N ARG A 300 20.03 18.22 -10.69
CA ARG A 300 20.11 19.30 -11.70
C ARG A 300 20.30 18.77 -13.11
N SER A 301 21.00 17.65 -13.27
CA SER A 301 21.19 17.01 -14.58
C SER A 301 19.96 16.25 -15.10
N PHE A 302 19.02 15.94 -14.21
CA PHE A 302 17.80 15.21 -14.53
C PHE A 302 16.73 16.09 -15.17
N ASN A 303 16.01 15.54 -16.15
CA ASN A 303 14.92 16.18 -16.86
C ASN A 303 13.94 15.12 -17.40
N PHE A 304 12.77 15.57 -17.84
CA PHE A 304 11.68 14.71 -18.32
C PHE A 304 11.68 14.52 -19.83
N ARG A 305 12.74 14.89 -20.55
CA ARG A 305 12.81 14.80 -22.02
C ARG A 305 12.80 13.36 -22.53
N PHE A 306 13.13 12.39 -21.68
CA PHE A 306 12.99 10.97 -22.04
C PHE A 306 11.54 10.61 -22.41
N LEU A 307 10.55 11.34 -21.88
CA LEU A 307 9.14 11.15 -22.22
C LEU A 307 8.86 11.41 -23.71
N HIS A 308 9.63 12.25 -24.40
CA HIS A 308 9.50 12.48 -25.85
C HIS A 308 9.70 11.19 -26.67
N ASN A 309 10.49 10.25 -26.13
CA ASN A 309 10.75 8.97 -26.76
C ASN A 309 9.68 7.92 -26.44
N THR A 310 8.65 8.28 -25.66
CA THR A 310 7.51 7.41 -25.35
C THR A 310 6.60 7.36 -26.57
N LYS A 311 6.73 6.30 -27.37
CA LYS A 311 6.22 6.32 -28.75
C LYS A 311 4.87 5.65 -28.95
N TRP A 312 4.43 4.72 -28.09
CA TRP A 312 3.34 3.82 -28.47
C TRP A 312 2.44 3.39 -27.32
N LYS A 313 1.14 3.31 -27.58
CA LYS A 313 0.13 2.69 -26.69
C LYS A 313 -0.55 1.51 -27.39
N GLN A 314 -0.86 0.44 -26.65
CA GLN A 314 -1.73 -0.64 -27.15
C GLN A 314 -3.21 -0.17 -27.22
N ASN A 315 -4.07 -0.78 -28.05
CA ASN A 315 -5.50 -0.44 -28.19
C ASN A 315 -6.35 -0.84 -26.95
N CYS A 316 -7.56 -0.31 -26.81
CA CYS A 316 -8.49 -0.72 -25.73
C CYS A 316 -9.06 -2.09 -26.10
N PHE A 317 -8.45 -3.17 -25.58
CA PHE A 317 -8.97 -4.53 -25.70
C PHE A 317 -9.58 -4.96 -24.38
N ILE A 318 -10.76 -5.58 -24.43
CA ILE A 318 -11.59 -5.93 -23.26
C ILE A 318 -10.99 -7.08 -22.41
N TRP A 319 -9.85 -7.68 -22.81
CA TRP A 319 -9.35 -8.92 -22.21
C TRP A 319 -8.30 -8.69 -21.11
N ARG A 320 -8.62 -9.13 -19.87
CA ARG A 320 -7.73 -9.25 -18.69
C ARG A 320 -6.76 -8.08 -18.47
N MET A 321 -7.23 -6.83 -18.58
CA MET A 321 -6.40 -5.67 -18.25
C MET A 321 -6.22 -5.53 -16.74
N LYS A 322 -4.99 -5.21 -16.30
CA LYS A 322 -4.74 -4.70 -14.96
C LYS A 322 -5.59 -3.44 -14.77
N THR A 323 -5.98 -3.17 -13.54
CA THR A 323 -6.86 -2.05 -13.21
C THR A 323 -6.26 -1.22 -12.09
N ARG A 324 -6.64 0.05 -12.03
CA ARG A 324 -6.28 0.99 -10.96
C ARG A 324 -7.55 1.66 -10.45
N VAL A 325 -7.55 2.06 -9.19
CA VAL A 325 -8.75 2.55 -8.51
C VAL A 325 -8.56 3.99 -8.05
N VAL A 326 -9.58 4.81 -8.29
CA VAL A 326 -9.76 6.09 -7.60
C VAL A 326 -11.07 6.03 -6.83
N VAL A 327 -11.08 6.41 -5.56
CA VAL A 327 -12.28 6.39 -4.71
C VAL A 327 -12.66 7.79 -4.27
N ASN A 328 -13.93 7.96 -3.93
CA ASN A 328 -14.35 9.03 -3.03
C ASN A 328 -14.14 8.54 -1.59
N ALA A 329 -13.32 9.23 -0.82
CA ALA A 329 -12.84 8.75 0.48
C ALA A 329 -13.98 8.42 1.46
N SER A 330 -15.07 9.20 1.42
CA SER A 330 -16.22 9.07 2.32
C SER A 330 -17.16 7.89 2.00
N ARG A 331 -16.99 7.26 0.83
CA ARG A 331 -17.94 6.30 0.25
C ARG A 331 -17.46 4.84 0.26
N VAL A 332 -16.26 4.58 0.77
CA VAL A 332 -15.65 3.23 0.79
C VAL A 332 -15.04 2.87 2.15
N ASP A 333 -15.29 1.63 2.56
CA ASP A 333 -14.64 0.80 3.59
C ASP A 333 -13.19 0.44 3.26
N THR A 334 -13.05 -0.24 2.13
CA THR A 334 -11.80 -0.89 1.76
C THR A 334 -11.53 -0.76 0.27
N VAL A 335 -10.27 -0.93 -0.10
CA VAL A 335 -9.81 -0.78 -1.46
C VAL A 335 -8.70 -1.78 -1.75
N ASN A 336 -8.70 -2.31 -2.96
CA ASN A 336 -7.60 -3.04 -3.54
C ASN A 336 -7.12 -2.20 -4.75
N MET A 337 -5.84 -2.28 -5.10
CA MET A 337 -5.31 -1.55 -6.25
C MET A 337 -6.00 -1.93 -7.57
N HIS A 338 -6.43 -3.19 -7.71
CA HIS A 338 -7.05 -3.74 -8.92
C HIS A 338 -8.57 -3.91 -8.83
N GLU A 339 -9.15 -3.81 -7.65
CA GLU A 339 -10.60 -3.84 -7.47
C GLU A 339 -10.97 -3.05 -6.22
N THR A 340 -12.20 -2.62 -6.10
CA THR A 340 -12.62 -1.95 -4.86
C THR A 340 -13.17 -3.00 -3.93
N GLY A 341 -12.92 -2.84 -2.63
CA GLY A 341 -13.45 -3.74 -1.64
C GLY A 341 -14.86 -3.30 -1.24
N ILE A 342 -15.04 -2.98 0.03
CA ILE A 342 -16.34 -2.75 0.66
C ILE A 342 -16.80 -1.32 0.37
N HIS A 343 -17.88 -1.18 -0.40
CA HIS A 343 -18.60 0.10 -0.51
C HIS A 343 -19.57 0.28 0.64
N ARG A 344 -19.83 1.54 0.94
CA ARG A 344 -20.82 1.91 1.95
C ARG A 344 -22.21 1.84 1.32
N LEU A 345 -23.23 1.67 2.15
CA LEU A 345 -24.60 1.46 1.69
C LEU A 345 -25.02 2.54 0.66
N GLY A 346 -25.51 2.09 -0.50
CA GLY A 346 -25.96 2.97 -1.59
C GLY A 346 -24.87 3.37 -2.60
N TYR A 347 -23.62 2.97 -2.39
CA TYR A 347 -22.52 3.22 -3.32
C TYR A 347 -22.02 1.95 -4.02
N VAL A 348 -21.50 2.11 -5.24
CA VAL A 348 -21.04 1.01 -6.09
C VAL A 348 -19.72 1.34 -6.79
N GLN A 349 -19.09 0.31 -7.34
CA GLN A 349 -17.97 0.47 -8.27
C GLN A 349 -18.48 0.79 -9.68
N ILE A 350 -17.90 1.82 -10.30
CA ILE A 350 -18.14 2.14 -11.71
C ILE A 350 -16.86 1.89 -12.50
N ARG A 351 -16.95 1.07 -13.54
CA ARG A 351 -15.85 0.87 -14.48
C ARG A 351 -15.81 2.03 -15.47
N VAL A 352 -14.68 2.71 -15.54
CA VAL A 352 -14.48 3.85 -16.44
C VAL A 352 -14.07 3.31 -17.82
N PRO A 353 -14.81 3.66 -18.88
CA PRO A 353 -14.40 3.30 -20.24
C PRO A 353 -13.00 3.87 -20.54
N CYS A 354 -12.12 3.02 -21.06
CA CYS A 354 -10.73 3.36 -21.40
C CYS A 354 -10.57 4.63 -22.26
N ARG A 355 -11.55 4.97 -23.10
CA ARG A 355 -11.59 6.21 -23.90
C ARG A 355 -11.82 7.49 -23.07
N LYS A 356 -12.41 7.39 -21.88
CA LYS A 356 -12.61 8.52 -20.95
C LYS A 356 -11.40 8.73 -20.05
N GLY A 357 -10.72 7.67 -19.64
CA GLY A 357 -9.51 7.74 -18.81
C GLY A 357 -8.90 6.35 -18.60
N HIS A 358 -7.58 6.30 -18.43
CA HIS A 358 -6.83 5.07 -18.15
C HIS A 358 -5.48 5.39 -17.49
N PHE A 359 -4.91 4.40 -16.80
CA PHE A 359 -3.58 4.52 -16.19
C PHE A 359 -2.49 4.08 -17.16
N TYR A 360 -1.30 4.64 -17.00
CA TYR A 360 -0.09 4.37 -17.79
C TYR A 360 0.96 3.76 -16.86
N HIS A 361 1.51 2.59 -17.20
CA HIS A 361 2.59 1.96 -16.42
C HIS A 361 3.94 2.28 -17.06
N LEU A 362 4.81 2.89 -16.27
CA LEU A 362 6.10 3.41 -16.69
C LEU A 362 7.20 2.34 -16.66
N ARG A 363 7.04 1.31 -15.81
CA ARG A 363 8.02 0.22 -15.63
C ARG A 363 7.62 -0.99 -16.49
N HIS A 364 8.58 -1.73 -17.06
CA HIS A 364 8.32 -2.93 -17.89
C HIS A 364 7.49 -2.74 -19.17
N SER A 365 7.55 -1.54 -19.75
CA SER A 365 7.13 -1.28 -21.12
C SER A 365 7.90 -2.17 -22.11
N TYR A 366 7.26 -3.17 -22.74
CA TYR A 366 7.92 -4.20 -23.57
C TYR A 366 9.04 -3.66 -24.48
N LYS A 367 10.20 -4.34 -24.48
CA LYS A 367 11.27 -4.14 -25.48
C LYS A 367 10.78 -4.41 -26.91
N ASN A 368 9.71 -5.19 -27.07
CA ASN A 368 9.15 -5.58 -28.35
C ASN A 368 7.99 -4.65 -28.74
N MET A 369 8.15 -3.95 -29.86
CA MET A 369 7.11 -3.11 -30.47
C MET A 369 5.96 -4.02 -30.95
N ALA A 370 4.74 -3.80 -30.47
CA ALA A 370 3.56 -4.47 -31.01
C ALA A 370 3.23 -3.89 -32.40
N SER A 371 2.73 -4.72 -33.32
CA SER A 371 2.47 -4.33 -34.71
C SER A 371 1.30 -3.35 -34.91
N ASN A 372 0.44 -3.18 -33.90
CA ASN A 372 -0.78 -2.36 -33.96
C ASN A 372 -0.73 -1.16 -32.99
N GLN A 373 0.23 -0.26 -33.18
CA GLN A 373 0.52 0.83 -32.24
C GLN A 373 0.17 2.23 -32.80
N TRP A 374 -0.29 3.14 -31.93
CA TRP A 374 -0.49 4.56 -32.25
C TRP A 374 0.55 5.45 -31.59
N LYS A 375 1.00 6.48 -32.31
CA LYS A 375 1.93 7.49 -31.80
C LYS A 375 1.30 8.28 -30.65
N LEU A 376 2.02 8.39 -29.53
CA LEU A 376 1.64 9.22 -28.40
C LEU A 376 2.53 10.48 -28.39
N ASP A 377 1.93 11.67 -28.28
CA ASP A 377 2.69 12.91 -28.11
C ASP A 377 2.70 13.30 -26.62
N MET A 378 3.85 13.09 -25.98
CA MET A 378 4.09 13.42 -24.57
C MET A 378 4.83 14.76 -24.41
N ASN A 379 5.08 15.50 -25.50
CA ASN A 379 5.87 16.73 -25.43
C ASN A 379 5.24 17.78 -24.50
N PRO A 380 3.91 18.02 -24.53
CA PRO A 380 3.31 19.00 -23.64
C PRO A 380 3.43 18.62 -22.16
N LEU A 381 3.28 17.33 -21.83
CA LEU A 381 3.49 16.84 -20.46
C LEU A 381 4.95 17.00 -20.05
N SER A 382 5.89 16.54 -20.88
CA SER A 382 7.33 16.66 -20.62
C SER A 382 7.76 18.10 -20.34
N ASN A 383 7.33 19.05 -21.19
CA ASN A 383 7.62 20.48 -21.01
C ASN A 383 7.01 21.04 -19.71
N MET A 384 5.80 20.63 -19.36
CA MET A 384 5.16 21.03 -18.10
C MET A 384 5.95 20.54 -16.89
N LEU A 385 6.39 19.28 -16.91
CA LEU A 385 7.18 18.68 -15.84
C LEU A 385 8.57 19.33 -15.74
N ASP A 386 9.25 19.58 -16.86
CA ASP A 386 10.55 20.28 -16.86
C ASP A 386 10.44 21.68 -16.24
N ASN A 387 9.41 22.45 -16.60
CA ASN A 387 9.17 23.77 -16.03
C ASN A 387 8.90 23.72 -14.51
N GLN A 388 8.10 22.75 -14.07
CA GLN A 388 7.84 22.52 -12.65
C GLN A 388 9.12 22.13 -11.90
N TRP A 389 9.93 21.27 -12.50
CA TRP A 389 11.15 20.74 -11.92
C TRP A 389 12.24 21.79 -11.77
N GLN A 390 12.41 22.71 -12.72
CA GLN A 390 13.34 23.83 -12.56
C GLN A 390 12.99 24.70 -11.34
N ARG A 391 11.70 24.87 -11.05
CA ARG A 391 11.24 25.55 -9.82
C ARG A 391 11.50 24.70 -8.59
N ARG A 392 11.29 23.38 -8.65
CA ARG A 392 11.62 22.46 -7.54
C ARG A 392 13.11 22.43 -7.20
N LEU A 393 13.98 22.47 -8.21
CA LEU A 393 15.43 22.50 -8.01
C LEU A 393 15.90 23.74 -7.26
N THR A 394 15.22 24.88 -7.45
CA THR A 394 15.56 26.15 -6.80
C THR A 394 14.91 26.31 -5.43
N ASP A 395 13.69 25.82 -5.23
CA ASP A 395 12.94 25.99 -3.97
C ASP A 395 13.07 24.79 -3.01
N THR A 396 12.84 23.57 -3.50
CA THR A 396 12.76 22.35 -2.67
C THR A 396 14.13 21.68 -2.52
N PHE A 397 14.90 21.64 -3.60
CA PHE A 397 16.12 20.84 -3.70
C PHE A 397 17.41 21.65 -3.77
N HIS A 398 17.41 22.94 -3.39
CA HIS A 398 18.58 23.81 -3.57
C HIS A 398 19.89 23.18 -3.07
N ASP A 399 19.89 22.59 -1.86
CA ASP A 399 21.08 21.94 -1.28
C ASP A 399 21.44 20.59 -1.92
N LEU A 400 20.45 19.85 -2.41
CA LEU A 400 20.64 18.50 -2.97
C LEU A 400 20.89 18.55 -4.48
N SER A 401 20.61 19.68 -5.12
CA SER A 401 20.54 19.82 -6.58
C SER A 401 21.85 19.48 -7.29
N ASN A 402 22.99 19.77 -6.64
CA ASN A 402 24.34 19.62 -7.18
C ASN A 402 25.10 18.42 -6.60
N ILE A 403 24.50 17.68 -5.67
CA ILE A 403 25.15 16.53 -5.04
C ILE A 403 25.03 15.34 -5.99
N THR A 404 26.14 14.64 -6.19
CA THR A 404 26.15 13.37 -6.92
C THR A 404 25.35 12.34 -6.14
N LEU A 405 24.30 11.82 -6.76
CA LEU A 405 23.43 10.81 -6.18
C LEU A 405 23.94 9.40 -6.49
N GLU A 406 23.56 8.44 -5.64
CA GLU A 406 23.78 7.02 -5.96
C GLU A 406 23.06 6.67 -7.26
N GLN A 407 23.67 5.80 -8.06
CA GLN A 407 23.08 5.37 -9.33
C GLN A 407 21.72 4.70 -9.09
N SER A 408 20.73 5.19 -9.81
CA SER A 408 19.44 4.49 -9.96
C SER A 408 19.70 3.26 -10.81
N SER A 409 19.85 2.08 -10.20
CA SER A 409 20.00 0.82 -10.95
C SER A 409 18.66 0.10 -11.03
N ILE A 410 18.21 -0.14 -12.26
CA ILE A 410 17.09 -1.05 -12.55
C ILE A 410 17.58 -2.51 -12.64
N ASP A 411 18.85 -2.69 -13.04
CA ASP A 411 19.49 -4.00 -13.28
C ASP A 411 19.75 -4.79 -11.98
N SER A 412 19.81 -4.12 -10.81
CA SER A 412 20.01 -4.78 -9.51
C SER A 412 18.86 -5.70 -9.06
N PHE A 413 17.83 -5.86 -9.88
CA PHE A 413 16.64 -6.68 -9.59
C PHE A 413 16.41 -7.84 -10.56
N GLU A 414 17.35 -8.14 -11.47
CA GLU A 414 17.15 -9.28 -12.37
C GLU A 414 16.85 -10.58 -11.62
N ASP A 415 17.56 -10.85 -10.51
CA ASP A 415 17.30 -11.99 -9.62
C ASP A 415 15.90 -11.93 -8.96
N LEU A 416 15.47 -10.73 -8.54
CA LEU A 416 14.15 -10.53 -7.93
C LEU A 416 13.05 -10.77 -8.97
N ASP A 417 13.20 -10.19 -10.16
CA ASP A 417 12.28 -10.33 -11.28
C ASP A 417 12.20 -11.78 -11.75
N GLN A 418 13.35 -12.46 -11.90
CA GLN A 418 13.40 -13.89 -12.20
C GLN A 418 12.67 -14.72 -11.14
N CYS A 419 12.88 -14.42 -9.85
CA CYS A 419 12.17 -15.10 -8.77
C CYS A 419 10.65 -14.86 -8.84
N VAL A 420 10.23 -13.60 -9.04
CA VAL A 420 8.81 -13.23 -9.18
C VAL A 420 8.18 -13.92 -10.39
N MET A 421 8.88 -13.96 -11.52
CA MET A 421 8.44 -14.68 -12.72
C MET A 421 8.25 -16.16 -12.42
N LYS A 422 9.19 -16.81 -11.74
CA LYS A 422 9.08 -18.24 -11.36
C LYS A 422 7.92 -18.51 -10.40
N VAL A 423 7.70 -17.63 -9.41
CA VAL A 423 6.54 -17.72 -8.50
C VAL A 423 5.24 -17.56 -9.30
N THR A 424 5.22 -16.63 -10.25
CA THR A 424 4.06 -16.37 -11.11
C THR A 424 3.77 -17.55 -12.03
N GLU A 425 4.78 -18.14 -12.65
CA GLU A 425 4.66 -19.36 -13.46
C GLU A 425 4.05 -20.52 -12.67
N GLU A 426 4.47 -20.73 -11.41
CA GLU A 426 3.87 -21.75 -10.54
C GLU A 426 2.37 -21.50 -10.31
N HIS A 427 1.97 -20.24 -10.14
CA HIS A 427 0.56 -19.86 -9.94
C HIS A 427 -0.33 -20.11 -11.16
N PHE A 428 0.26 -20.31 -12.35
CA PHE A 428 -0.46 -20.74 -13.55
C PHE A 428 -0.54 -22.26 -13.70
N THR A 429 0.03 -23.02 -12.77
CA THR A 429 -0.10 -24.49 -12.74
C THR A 429 -1.29 -24.94 -11.89
N LEU A 430 -1.75 -26.18 -12.09
CA LEU A 430 -2.84 -26.78 -11.32
C LEU A 430 -2.52 -27.01 -9.83
N ARG A 431 -1.26 -26.84 -9.41
CA ARG A 431 -0.80 -27.09 -8.03
C ARG A 431 -0.03 -25.88 -7.53
N VAL A 432 -0.71 -25.00 -6.82
CA VAL A 432 -0.10 -23.82 -6.19
C VAL A 432 0.27 -24.17 -4.75
N SER A 433 1.55 -24.10 -4.39
CA SER A 433 2.05 -24.54 -3.07
C SER A 433 2.33 -23.40 -2.08
N ARG A 434 2.34 -22.14 -2.57
CA ARG A 434 2.72 -20.94 -1.81
C ARG A 434 1.98 -19.71 -2.31
N CYS A 435 1.76 -18.74 -1.42
CA CYS A 435 1.13 -17.46 -1.76
C CYS A 435 1.95 -16.68 -2.79
N MET A 436 1.27 -15.91 -3.64
CA MET A 436 1.89 -14.99 -4.61
C MET A 436 2.42 -13.76 -3.85
N THR A 437 3.52 -13.95 -3.12
CA THR A 437 4.16 -12.89 -2.35
C THR A 437 5.65 -12.88 -2.62
N PRO A 438 6.20 -11.76 -3.10
CA PRO A 438 7.64 -11.69 -3.33
C PRO A 438 8.46 -11.65 -2.04
N HIS A 439 7.88 -11.69 -0.83
CA HIS A 439 8.64 -11.79 0.43
C HIS A 439 9.59 -13.01 0.50
N VAL A 440 9.38 -14.02 -0.35
CA VAL A 440 10.26 -15.18 -0.49
C VAL A 440 11.43 -14.98 -1.47
N CYS A 441 11.42 -13.87 -2.21
CA CYS A 441 12.44 -13.53 -3.18
C CYS A 441 13.47 -12.60 -2.55
N PHE A 442 14.75 -12.98 -2.66
CA PHE A 442 15.87 -12.24 -2.10
C PHE A 442 16.75 -11.74 -3.24
N THR A 443 17.31 -10.54 -3.07
CA THR A 443 18.35 -10.03 -3.97
C THR A 443 19.70 -10.59 -3.51
N ARG A 444 20.48 -11.21 -4.43
CA ARG A 444 21.87 -11.59 -4.12
C ARG A 444 22.72 -10.34 -4.22
N LYS A 445 22.89 -9.67 -3.09
CA LYS A 445 23.91 -8.66 -2.76
C LYS A 445 24.79 -8.15 -3.93
N ALA A 446 24.59 -6.88 -4.30
CA ALA A 446 25.65 -5.91 -4.65
C ALA A 446 25.02 -4.53 -4.87
N THR A 447 24.51 -3.90 -3.82
CA THR A 447 24.35 -2.45 -3.88
C THR A 447 25.45 -1.82 -3.02
N ASN A 448 26.33 -1.04 -3.65
CA ASN A 448 27.17 -0.07 -2.94
C ASN A 448 26.31 1.07 -2.34
N SER A 449 24.98 0.99 -2.45
CA SER A 449 24.04 1.98 -1.93
C SER A 449 23.67 1.70 -0.48
N THR A 450 23.64 2.75 0.31
CA THR A 450 23.07 2.68 1.65
C THR A 450 21.54 2.70 1.59
N CYS A 451 20.87 1.97 2.48
CA CYS A 451 19.41 1.87 2.48
C CYS A 451 18.82 2.18 3.85
N VAL A 452 17.56 2.60 3.84
CA VAL A 452 16.72 2.88 5.00
C VAL A 452 15.55 1.88 4.98
N ALA A 453 15.20 1.33 6.13
CA ALA A 453 14.09 0.39 6.26
C ALA A 453 13.23 0.68 7.49
N ALA A 454 11.96 0.28 7.42
CA ALA A 454 11.08 0.29 8.57
C ALA A 454 11.41 -0.86 9.52
N ASP A 455 11.63 -0.52 10.78
CA ASP A 455 11.82 -1.42 11.90
C ASP A 455 10.69 -1.23 12.91
N ALA A 456 10.33 -2.31 13.59
CA ALA A 456 9.26 -2.30 14.57
C ALA A 456 9.48 -3.30 15.68
N ASN A 457 9.10 -2.86 16.88
CA ASN A 457 8.98 -3.72 18.05
C ASN A 457 7.51 -4.03 18.29
N TYR A 458 7.21 -5.30 18.53
CA TYR A 458 5.86 -5.78 18.77
C TYR A 458 5.64 -6.13 20.24
N GLY A 459 4.45 -5.82 20.72
CA GLY A 459 3.91 -6.30 21.98
C GLY A 459 2.80 -7.31 21.70
N PHE A 460 2.51 -8.14 22.69
CA PHE A 460 1.36 -9.03 22.62
C PHE A 460 0.65 -9.17 23.97
N ALA A 461 -0.64 -9.52 23.92
CA ALA A 461 -1.38 -9.97 25.08
C ALA A 461 -1.98 -11.34 24.79
N ARG A 462 -1.88 -12.27 25.73
CA ARG A 462 -2.66 -13.51 25.68
C ARG A 462 -4.06 -13.21 26.20
N SER A 463 -5.09 -13.47 25.39
CA SER A 463 -6.48 -13.21 25.73
C SER A 463 -7.24 -14.53 25.70
N GLY A 464 -7.55 -15.10 26.86
CA GLY A 464 -7.97 -16.49 26.96
C GLY A 464 -6.92 -17.47 26.40
N GLU A 465 -7.25 -18.18 25.32
CA GLU A 465 -6.32 -19.07 24.62
C GLU A 465 -5.59 -18.39 23.45
N ASP A 466 -6.11 -17.25 22.99
CA ASP A 466 -5.66 -16.54 21.80
C ASP A 466 -4.59 -15.48 22.11
N PHE A 467 -4.04 -14.86 21.08
CA PHE A 467 -3.11 -13.75 21.20
C PHE A 467 -3.53 -12.56 20.34
N ILE A 468 -3.34 -11.37 20.89
CA ILE A 468 -3.42 -10.10 20.15
C ILE A 468 -2.02 -9.51 20.09
N ILE A 469 -1.61 -9.08 18.91
CA ILE A 469 -0.28 -8.60 18.61
C ILE A 469 -0.39 -7.20 18.00
N ALA A 470 0.45 -6.26 18.42
CA ALA A 470 0.46 -4.91 17.85
C ALA A 470 1.86 -4.28 17.88
N PRO A 471 2.16 -3.36 16.94
CA PRO A 471 3.40 -2.59 17.01
C PRO A 471 3.37 -1.62 18.19
N LEU A 472 4.42 -1.61 19.00
CA LEU A 472 4.61 -0.66 20.10
C LEU A 472 5.29 0.61 19.63
N ASN A 473 6.25 0.46 18.72
CA ASN A 473 6.98 1.55 18.10
C ASN A 473 7.38 1.14 16.68
N THR A 474 7.29 2.07 15.75
CA THR A 474 7.73 1.92 14.37
C THR A 474 8.62 3.08 13.99
N GLN A 475 9.75 2.79 13.35
CA GLN A 475 10.74 3.81 12.99
C GLN A 475 11.47 3.43 11.70
N LEU A 476 12.05 4.44 11.04
CA LEU A 476 12.93 4.22 9.89
C LEU A 476 14.39 4.18 10.37
N VAL A 477 15.06 3.05 10.15
CA VAL A 477 16.45 2.79 10.56
C VAL A 477 17.33 2.55 9.34
N ASN A 478 18.65 2.57 9.53
CA ASN A 478 19.56 2.12 8.48
C ASN A 478 19.40 0.61 8.26
N SER A 479 19.20 0.21 7.01
CA SER A 479 19.02 -1.18 6.60
C SER A 479 20.36 -1.92 6.55
N ALA A 480 20.30 -3.25 6.66
CA ALA A 480 21.42 -4.12 6.32
C ALA A 480 21.84 -4.00 4.84
N SER A 481 23.03 -4.51 4.50
CA SER A 481 23.65 -4.39 3.17
C SER A 481 22.85 -4.99 1.99
N ASN A 482 21.73 -5.67 2.25
CA ASN A 482 20.83 -6.22 1.24
C ASN A 482 19.59 -5.34 1.00
N CYS A 483 19.52 -4.16 1.63
CA CYS A 483 18.40 -3.21 1.54
C CYS A 483 17.03 -3.81 1.95
N ASP A 484 17.00 -4.95 2.63
CA ASP A 484 15.79 -5.61 3.09
C ASP A 484 15.43 -5.13 4.51
N ALA A 485 14.13 -5.06 4.80
CA ALA A 485 13.67 -4.63 6.11
C ALA A 485 14.01 -5.68 7.19
N PRO A 486 14.42 -5.26 8.41
CA PRO A 486 14.73 -6.17 9.50
C PRO A 486 13.49 -6.99 9.88
N MET A 487 13.72 -8.19 10.43
CA MET A 487 12.63 -8.94 11.04
C MET A 487 12.25 -8.32 12.40
N PRO A 488 10.95 -8.02 12.63
CA PRO A 488 10.50 -7.46 13.89
C PRO A 488 10.74 -8.41 15.07
N LYS A 489 10.83 -7.83 16.26
CA LYS A 489 11.01 -8.57 17.51
C LYS A 489 9.84 -8.33 18.46
N PHE A 490 9.50 -9.35 19.23
CA PHE A 490 8.64 -9.18 20.41
C PHE A 490 9.49 -8.60 21.55
N THR A 491 9.08 -7.46 22.09
CA THR A 491 9.80 -6.79 23.20
C THR A 491 8.98 -6.68 24.47
N SER A 492 7.67 -6.97 24.41
CA SER A 492 6.81 -7.08 25.58
C SER A 492 5.70 -8.09 25.34
N GLY A 493 5.16 -8.66 26.42
CA GLY A 493 4.16 -9.71 26.36
C GLY A 493 3.53 -9.96 27.72
N SER A 494 2.24 -10.32 27.77
CA SER A 494 1.57 -10.70 29.02
C SER A 494 1.64 -12.19 29.35
N HIS A 495 2.42 -12.97 28.60
CA HIS A 495 2.48 -14.42 28.73
C HIS A 495 3.88 -14.99 28.47
N PHE A 496 4.16 -16.16 29.06
CA PHE A 496 5.47 -16.80 29.00
C PHE A 496 5.81 -17.35 27.59
N TYR A 497 4.83 -17.92 26.90
CA TYR A 497 4.98 -18.37 25.51
C TYR A 497 4.71 -17.25 24.52
N LEU A 498 5.58 -17.14 23.50
CA LEU A 498 5.38 -16.27 22.34
C LEU A 498 4.26 -16.81 21.44
N PRO A 499 3.54 -15.92 20.72
CA PRO A 499 2.47 -16.29 19.79
C PRO A 499 2.90 -17.20 18.62
#